data_AF-A0A0R3II85-F1
#
_entry.id   AF-A0A0R3II85-F1
#
_cell.length_a   1.000
_cell.length_b   1.000
_cell.length_c   1.000
_cell.angle_alpha   90.00
_cell.angle_beta   90.00
_cell.angle_gamma   90.00
#
_symmetry.space_group_name_H-M   'P 1'
#
loop_
_entity.id
_entity.type
_entity.pdbx_description
1 polymer ?
#
loop_
_entity_poly.entity_id
_entity_poly.type
_entity_poly.pdbx_seq_one_letter_code
_entity_poly.pdbx_strand_id
1 'polypeptide(L)'
;MTVHDIEATTTAEAEDSVSTLSPIDRLRYLAENDLIDLLRVRYTKNRAHETYDEVYARRDTAPFTAFRWAVMLNAAARAESDNPSLILMEAVHGRVKQPPWQRLAYRLSEIAARNSLPLSGPNQWARLRKVATTREVLADPKSYLANGRRHSAKTFFGHYTNSTVLRAEAGRILIDSVNDIFDSAINGPTIVSPDAEQAIRAGADAPGLDQDTASALVAGQLDGPHTGCRNPLDSPYEKKGTVCTKSITGTCFACPNALITLHHLPAALAIQDMTHPDRAADPETWQTHWKPIYDTITEVVLPTFTPEQVKHARQQANLTPIDAGILNDMRGVPEAPAS
;
A
#
# COMPACT_ATOMS: atom_id res chain seq x y z
N MET A 1 -0.13 19.29 25.10
CA MET A 1 1.27 19.35 24.65
C MET A 1 1.82 20.61 25.25
N THR A 2 2.93 20.52 25.94
CA THR A 2 3.64 21.66 26.50
C THR A 2 4.92 21.80 25.72
N VAL A 3 5.06 22.91 24.99
CA VAL A 3 6.30 23.21 24.29
C VAL A 3 7.25 23.86 25.28
N HIS A 4 8.47 23.34 25.32
CA HIS A 4 9.53 23.82 26.21
C HIS A 4 10.41 24.82 25.48
N ASP A 5 10.75 24.52 24.23
CA ASP A 5 11.69 25.31 23.46
C ASP A 5 11.46 25.15 21.95
N ILE A 6 11.79 26.21 21.22
CA ILE A 6 11.76 26.26 19.76
C ILE A 6 12.99 27.00 19.27
N GLU A 7 13.79 26.30 18.48
CA GLU A 7 14.95 26.86 17.81
C GLU A 7 14.71 26.83 16.31
N ALA A 8 15.19 27.87 15.62
CA ALA A 8 15.16 27.96 14.18
C ALA A 8 16.58 28.06 13.62
N THR A 9 16.86 27.44 12.48
CA THR A 9 18.07 27.71 11.69
C THR A 9 17.72 28.53 10.46
N THR A 10 18.72 29.20 9.90
CA THR A 10 18.62 29.96 8.65
C THR A 10 19.88 29.73 7.81
N THR A 11 19.90 30.22 6.57
CA THR A 11 21.09 30.27 5.73
C THR A 11 22.22 31.06 6.38
N ALA A 12 23.47 30.71 6.08
CA ALA A 12 24.66 31.37 6.62
C ALA A 12 24.63 32.91 6.44
N GLU A 13 24.21 33.39 5.27
CA GLU A 13 24.09 34.82 4.97
C GLU A 13 23.12 35.57 5.88
N ALA A 14 22.05 34.91 6.33
CA ALA A 14 21.05 35.48 7.21
C ALA A 14 21.43 35.31 8.69
N GLU A 15 22.27 34.32 9.02
CA GLU A 15 22.75 34.09 10.39
C GLU A 15 23.64 35.24 10.88
N ASP A 16 24.48 35.80 10.00
CA ASP A 16 25.34 36.96 10.33
C ASP A 16 24.52 38.16 10.79
N SER A 17 23.34 38.37 10.18
CA SER A 17 22.42 39.47 10.47
C SER A 17 21.67 39.32 11.81
N VAL A 18 21.66 38.12 12.41
CA VAL A 18 20.95 37.83 13.65
C VAL A 18 21.86 37.35 14.79
N SER A 19 23.16 37.27 14.54
CA SER A 19 24.19 36.76 15.45
C SER A 19 24.26 37.50 16.80
N THR A 20 23.83 38.75 16.84
CA THR A 20 23.83 39.60 18.05
C THR A 20 22.47 39.66 18.76
N LEU A 21 21.43 39.03 18.20
CA LEU A 21 20.07 39.07 18.77
C LEU A 21 19.90 38.04 19.89
N SER A 22 19.00 38.33 20.84
CA SER A 22 18.56 37.33 21.82
C SER A 22 17.90 36.14 21.10
N PRO A 23 17.82 34.94 21.70
CA PRO A 23 17.14 33.80 21.07
C PRO A 23 15.70 34.10 20.63
N ILE A 24 14.95 34.87 21.43
CA ILE A 24 13.57 35.27 21.11
C ILE A 24 13.53 36.30 19.98
N ASP A 25 14.40 37.31 20.02
CA ASP A 25 14.46 38.33 18.97
C ASP A 25 14.92 37.75 17.65
N ARG A 26 15.89 36.83 17.69
CA ARG A 26 16.34 36.05 16.55
C ARG A 26 15.19 35.24 15.96
N LEU A 27 14.47 34.48 16.78
CA LEU A 27 13.33 33.68 16.31
C LEU A 27 12.21 34.55 15.73
N ARG A 28 11.93 35.72 16.32
CA ARG A 28 11.01 36.72 15.76
C ARG A 28 11.48 37.19 14.38
N TYR A 29 12.72 37.66 14.28
CA TYR A 29 13.28 38.18 13.04
C TYR A 29 13.20 37.15 11.91
N LEU A 30 13.61 35.91 12.18
CA LEU A 30 13.57 34.85 11.17
C LEU A 30 12.13 34.52 10.74
N ALA A 31 11.17 34.53 11.66
CA ALA A 31 9.77 34.21 11.36
C ALA A 31 9.08 35.33 10.55
N GLU A 32 9.30 36.59 10.91
CA GLU A 32 8.70 37.75 10.22
C GLU A 32 9.24 37.94 8.80
N ASN A 33 10.49 37.53 8.55
CA ASN A 33 11.15 37.67 7.26
C ASN A 33 11.16 36.37 6.41
N ASP A 34 10.46 35.32 6.84
CA ASP A 34 10.43 34.01 6.16
C ASP A 34 11.80 33.33 5.96
N LEU A 35 12.74 33.56 6.88
CA LEU A 35 14.12 33.09 6.77
C LEU A 35 14.36 31.73 7.48
N ILE A 36 13.32 31.11 8.03
CA ILE A 36 13.47 29.84 8.75
C ILE A 36 13.69 28.68 7.77
N ASP A 37 14.75 27.91 7.94
CA ASP A 37 15.05 26.70 7.17
C ASP A 37 14.65 25.43 7.88
N LEU A 38 15.05 25.29 9.16
CA LEU A 38 14.69 24.19 10.04
C LEU A 38 14.08 24.73 11.32
N LEU A 39 13.11 24.00 11.86
CA LEU A 39 12.51 24.23 13.18
C LEU A 39 12.74 23.02 14.06
N ARG A 40 13.51 23.20 15.12
CA ARG A 40 13.61 22.22 16.20
C ARG A 40 12.59 22.58 17.27
N VAL A 41 11.74 21.63 17.64
CA VAL A 41 10.68 21.83 18.63
C VAL A 41 10.82 20.78 19.72
N ARG A 42 11.09 21.25 20.95
CA ARG A 42 11.13 20.39 22.13
C ARG A 42 9.82 20.48 22.90
N TYR A 43 9.11 19.36 23.08
CA TYR A 43 7.80 19.37 23.71
C TYR A 43 7.48 18.10 24.50
N THR A 44 6.66 18.22 25.55
CA THR A 44 6.08 17.08 26.26
C THR A 44 4.64 16.84 25.82
N LYS A 45 4.30 15.58 25.55
CA LYS A 45 2.91 15.14 25.35
C LYS A 45 2.26 14.93 26.71
N ASN A 46 1.47 15.91 27.18
CA ASN A 46 0.89 15.93 28.53
C ASN A 46 0.10 14.68 28.94
N ARG A 47 -0.43 13.90 27.99
CA ARG A 47 -1.15 12.64 28.28
C ARG A 47 -0.22 11.42 28.38
N ALA A 48 0.90 11.43 27.67
CA ALA A 48 1.86 10.34 27.65
C ALA A 48 3.01 10.58 28.64
N HIS A 49 3.17 11.82 29.12
CA HIS A 49 4.31 12.27 29.94
C HIS A 49 5.68 12.09 29.27
N GLU A 50 5.69 11.86 27.96
CA GLU A 50 6.89 11.71 27.15
C GLU A 50 7.33 13.04 26.55
N THR A 51 8.64 13.24 26.50
CA THR A 51 9.29 14.41 25.91
C THR A 51 9.91 14.04 24.57
N TYR A 52 9.69 14.92 23.59
CA TYR A 52 10.12 14.79 22.21
C TYR A 52 11.01 15.97 21.85
N ASP A 53 11.95 15.71 20.95
CA ASP A 53 12.88 16.68 20.38
C ASP A 53 12.95 16.42 18.88
N GLU A 54 12.18 17.19 18.12
CA GLU A 54 11.88 16.91 16.71
C GLU A 54 12.33 18.07 15.83
N VAL A 55 12.84 17.75 14.63
CA VAL A 55 13.28 18.74 13.64
C VAL A 55 12.36 18.68 12.42
N TYR A 56 11.83 19.83 12.02
CA TYR A 56 10.95 20.00 10.86
C TYR A 56 11.62 20.89 9.82
N ALA A 57 11.60 20.46 8.57
CA ALA A 57 12.10 21.23 7.44
C ALA A 57 10.95 21.65 6.51
N ARG A 58 11.21 22.51 5.52
CA ARG A 58 10.20 22.92 4.52
C ARG A 58 9.51 21.75 3.80
N ARG A 59 10.19 20.60 3.66
CA ARG A 59 9.61 19.35 3.13
C ARG A 59 8.48 18.77 4.01
N ASP A 60 8.51 19.04 5.32
CA ASP A 60 7.48 18.66 6.27
C ASP A 60 6.35 19.70 6.25
N THR A 61 5.72 19.86 5.08
CA THR A 61 4.95 21.05 4.70
C THR A 61 3.94 21.48 5.77
N ALA A 62 3.13 20.54 6.28
CA ALA A 62 2.10 20.83 7.26
C ALA A 62 2.63 21.23 8.65
N PRO A 63 3.45 20.42 9.35
CA PRO A 63 3.98 20.81 10.66
C PRO A 63 4.92 22.02 10.57
N PHE A 64 5.77 22.11 9.55
CA PHE A 64 6.67 23.26 9.36
C PHE A 64 5.86 24.55 9.21
N THR A 65 4.86 24.56 8.33
CA THR A 65 3.98 25.71 8.14
C THR A 65 3.25 26.05 9.42
N ALA A 66 2.66 25.08 10.12
CA ALA A 66 1.93 25.33 11.36
C ALA A 66 2.80 25.95 12.46
N PHE A 67 4.02 25.42 12.67
CA PHE A 67 4.94 25.99 13.65
C PHE A 67 5.42 27.37 13.23
N ARG A 68 5.79 27.58 11.96
CA ARG A 68 6.17 28.90 11.44
C ARG A 68 5.07 29.94 11.67
N TRP A 69 3.81 29.62 11.35
CA TRP A 69 2.69 30.54 11.60
C TRP A 69 2.48 30.81 13.09
N ALA A 70 2.56 29.80 13.95
CA ALA A 70 2.46 29.99 15.39
C ALA A 70 3.60 30.88 15.92
N VAL A 71 4.83 30.67 15.41
CA VAL A 71 6.00 31.48 15.70
C VAL A 71 5.79 32.94 15.28
N MET A 72 5.37 33.17 14.04
CA MET A 72 5.14 34.50 13.47
C MET A 72 3.99 35.25 14.16
N LEU A 73 2.82 34.62 14.32
CA LEU A 73 1.62 35.28 14.86
C LEU A 73 1.74 35.68 16.34
N ASN A 74 2.66 35.06 17.09
CA ASN A 74 2.89 35.38 18.51
C ASN A 74 4.27 36.02 18.74
N ALA A 75 4.97 36.48 17.68
CA ALA A 75 6.33 36.99 17.79
C ALA A 75 6.45 38.22 18.70
N ALA A 76 5.56 39.21 18.53
CA ALA A 76 5.51 40.40 19.38
C ALA A 76 5.25 40.04 20.85
N ALA A 77 4.22 39.20 21.12
CA ALA A 77 3.89 38.78 22.47
C ALA A 77 5.04 38.02 23.17
N ARG A 78 5.82 37.21 22.43
CA ARG A 78 7.02 36.56 23.00
C ARG A 78 8.10 37.56 23.34
N ALA A 79 8.40 38.49 22.44
CA ALA A 79 9.43 39.50 22.64
C ALA A 79 9.12 40.40 23.86
N GLU A 80 7.85 40.77 24.03
CA GLU A 80 7.42 41.61 25.15
C GLU A 80 7.43 40.89 26.51
N SER A 81 7.23 39.57 26.52
CA SER A 81 7.03 38.82 27.76
C SER A 81 8.13 37.83 28.12
N ASP A 82 9.13 37.66 27.25
CA ASP A 82 10.17 36.64 27.34
C ASP A 82 9.61 35.20 27.55
N ASN A 83 8.44 34.92 26.98
CA ASN A 83 7.74 33.64 27.17
C ASN A 83 7.91 32.74 25.94
N PRO A 84 8.51 31.55 26.05
CA PRO A 84 8.82 30.70 24.89
C PRO A 84 7.61 29.93 24.34
N SER A 85 6.41 30.14 24.90
CA SER A 85 5.22 29.38 24.48
C SER A 85 4.82 29.69 23.03
N LEU A 86 4.37 28.66 22.32
CA LEU A 86 3.93 28.77 20.93
C LEU A 86 2.78 29.74 20.72
N ILE A 87 1.77 29.64 21.58
CA ILE A 87 0.57 30.45 21.51
C ILE A 87 0.45 31.19 22.83
N LEU A 88 0.39 32.51 22.71
CA LEU A 88 0.29 33.43 23.81
C LEU A 88 -0.99 34.25 23.64
N MET A 89 -1.44 34.82 24.75
CA MET A 89 -2.49 35.81 24.78
C MET A 89 -2.16 36.87 25.81
N GLU A 90 -2.61 38.09 25.56
CA GLU A 90 -2.60 39.15 26.54
C GLU A 90 -3.84 39.02 27.44
N ALA A 91 -3.64 39.00 28.76
CA ALA A 91 -4.73 39.05 29.72
C ALA A 91 -5.29 40.48 29.85
N VAL A 92 -6.48 40.61 30.43
CA VAL A 92 -7.16 41.90 30.69
C VAL A 92 -6.28 42.93 31.44
N HIS A 93 -5.26 42.48 32.18
CA HIS A 93 -4.34 43.32 32.94
C HIS A 93 -2.95 43.48 32.26
N GLY A 94 -2.86 43.29 30.94
CA GLY A 94 -1.61 43.41 30.17
C GLY A 94 -0.61 42.24 30.35
N ARG A 95 -0.96 41.22 31.14
CA ARG A 95 -0.06 40.07 31.38
C ARG A 95 -0.16 39.06 30.26
N VAL A 96 0.94 38.83 29.55
CA VAL A 96 1.08 37.78 28.52
C VAL A 96 1.20 36.39 29.17
N LYS A 97 0.42 35.43 28.67
CA LYS A 97 0.39 34.05 29.17
C LYS A 97 -0.14 33.07 28.12
N GLN A 98 -0.07 31.76 28.40
CA GLN A 98 -0.78 30.78 27.57
C GLN A 98 -2.30 30.90 27.72
N PRO A 99 -3.07 30.68 26.63
CA PRO A 99 -4.52 30.57 26.71
C PRO A 99 -4.97 29.44 27.65
N PRO A 100 -6.00 29.66 28.48
CA PRO A 100 -6.56 28.61 29.31
C PRO A 100 -7.46 27.70 28.45
N TRP A 101 -6.83 26.80 27.69
CA TRP A 101 -7.43 25.92 26.67
C TRP A 101 -8.67 25.12 27.12
N GLN A 102 -8.86 24.96 28.42
CA GLN A 102 -9.99 24.23 29.01
C GLN A 102 -11.28 25.07 29.09
N ARG A 103 -11.18 26.40 29.00
CA ARG A 103 -12.33 27.32 29.09
C ARG A 103 -13.02 27.45 27.73
N LEU A 104 -14.36 27.55 27.75
CA LEU A 104 -15.19 27.64 26.54
C LEU A 104 -14.69 28.70 25.56
N ALA A 105 -14.43 29.92 26.04
CA ALA A 105 -13.93 31.05 25.26
C ALA A 105 -12.56 30.84 24.57
N TYR A 106 -11.92 29.68 24.70
CA TYR A 106 -10.68 29.33 24.01
C TYR A 106 -10.75 27.98 23.29
N ARG A 107 -11.93 27.34 23.25
CA ARG A 107 -12.16 26.17 22.41
C ARG A 107 -12.17 26.61 20.95
N LEU A 108 -11.61 25.77 20.07
CA LEU A 108 -11.57 26.03 18.63
C LEU A 108 -12.95 26.26 18.02
N SER A 109 -14.01 25.60 18.53
CA SER A 109 -15.39 25.85 18.12
C SER A 109 -15.83 27.29 18.38
N GLU A 110 -15.56 27.80 19.57
CA GLU A 110 -15.93 29.16 19.95
C GLU A 110 -15.07 30.21 19.24
N ILE A 111 -13.79 29.90 19.02
CA ILE A 111 -12.90 30.77 18.22
C ILE A 111 -13.42 30.83 16.78
N ALA A 112 -13.72 29.69 16.16
CA ALA A 112 -14.22 29.65 14.80
C ALA A 112 -15.56 30.39 14.63
N ALA A 113 -16.49 30.21 15.57
CA ALA A 113 -17.76 30.92 15.58
C ALA A 113 -17.57 32.44 15.71
N ARG A 114 -16.75 32.91 16.66
CA ARG A 114 -16.47 34.35 16.84
C ARG A 114 -15.80 34.99 15.63
N ASN A 115 -14.97 34.24 14.92
CA ASN A 115 -14.26 34.72 13.73
C ASN A 115 -15.02 34.43 12.42
N SER A 116 -16.26 33.94 12.49
CA SER A 116 -17.08 33.61 11.32
C SER A 116 -16.36 32.72 10.29
N LEU A 117 -15.57 31.75 10.77
CA LEU A 117 -14.86 30.84 9.86
C LEU A 117 -15.88 29.97 9.10
N PRO A 118 -15.72 29.79 7.77
CA PRO A 118 -16.69 29.11 6.92
C PRO A 118 -16.63 27.59 7.08
N LEU A 119 -17.04 27.08 8.23
CA LEU A 119 -16.95 25.66 8.58
C LEU A 119 -18.34 25.04 8.70
N SER A 120 -18.58 23.96 7.95
CA SER A 120 -19.83 23.20 8.00
C SER A 120 -20.07 22.57 9.38
N GLY A 121 -21.19 22.88 10.04
CA GLY A 121 -21.56 22.29 11.33
C GLY A 121 -22.27 20.93 11.20
N PRO A 122 -22.19 20.06 12.24
CA PRO A 122 -21.45 20.23 13.49
C PRO A 122 -19.95 19.87 13.35
N ASN A 123 -19.07 20.75 13.82
CA ASN A 123 -17.61 20.56 13.76
C ASN A 123 -17.07 19.80 14.99
N GLN A 124 -16.63 18.55 14.81
CA GLN A 124 -15.93 17.79 15.85
C GLN A 124 -14.41 17.89 15.70
N TRP A 125 -13.82 18.95 16.22
CA TRP A 125 -12.38 19.24 16.16
C TRP A 125 -11.47 18.11 16.65
N ALA A 126 -11.93 17.32 17.63
CA ALA A 126 -11.21 16.14 18.11
C ALA A 126 -11.01 15.06 17.03
N ARG A 127 -11.82 15.07 15.95
CA ARG A 127 -11.74 14.11 14.85
C ARG A 127 -10.74 14.52 13.76
N LEU A 128 -10.22 15.74 13.73
CA LEU A 128 -9.26 16.17 12.72
C LEU A 128 -8.04 15.24 12.65
N ARG A 129 -7.50 14.85 13.81
CA ARG A 129 -6.43 13.86 13.88
C ARG A 129 -6.84 12.51 13.29
N LYS A 130 -8.05 12.02 13.59
CA LYS A 130 -8.55 10.74 13.06
C LYS A 130 -8.73 10.79 11.54
N VAL A 131 -9.20 11.90 11.01
CA VAL A 131 -9.36 12.11 9.56
C VAL A 131 -7.99 12.14 8.87
N ALA A 132 -7.02 12.91 9.39
CA ALA A 132 -5.66 12.94 8.84
C ALA A 132 -5.01 11.55 8.89
N THR A 133 -5.09 10.86 10.02
CA THR A 133 -4.60 9.48 10.16
C THR A 133 -5.31 8.52 9.19
N THR A 134 -6.63 8.65 9.00
CA THR A 134 -7.36 7.82 8.04
C THR A 134 -6.86 8.04 6.61
N ARG A 135 -6.65 9.31 6.20
CA ARG A 135 -6.13 9.63 4.86
C ARG A 135 -4.73 9.08 4.63
N GLU A 136 -3.84 9.19 5.62
CA GLU A 136 -2.48 8.63 5.52
C GLU A 136 -2.51 7.11 5.38
N VAL A 137 -3.33 6.42 6.16
CA VAL A 137 -3.46 4.96 6.09
C VAL A 137 -4.00 4.52 4.74
N LEU A 138 -5.03 5.21 4.23
CA LEU A 138 -5.61 4.88 2.93
C LEU A 138 -4.63 5.11 1.78
N ALA A 139 -3.70 6.06 1.91
CA ALA A 139 -2.69 6.33 0.89
C ALA A 139 -1.60 5.25 0.84
N ASP A 140 -1.14 4.76 2.00
CA ASP A 140 -0.15 3.67 2.08
C ASP A 140 -0.30 2.87 3.39
N PRO A 141 -1.15 1.83 3.40
CA PRO A 141 -1.42 1.05 4.61
C PRO A 141 -0.19 0.30 5.13
N LYS A 142 0.67 -0.19 4.22
CA LYS A 142 1.84 -1.01 4.57
C LYS A 142 2.90 -0.16 5.26
N SER A 143 3.29 0.96 4.64
CA SER A 143 4.30 1.86 5.20
C SER A 143 3.84 2.49 6.52
N TYR A 144 2.56 2.84 6.62
CA TYR A 144 2.01 3.41 7.85
C TYR A 144 2.12 2.44 9.05
N LEU A 145 1.78 1.16 8.86
CA LEU A 145 1.85 0.15 9.91
C LEU A 145 3.29 -0.27 10.24
N ALA A 146 4.16 -0.37 9.23
CA ALA A 146 5.56 -0.75 9.41
C ALA A 146 6.37 0.32 10.15
N ASN A 147 6.17 1.59 9.80
CA ASN A 147 6.96 2.69 10.36
C ASN A 147 6.52 3.08 11.78
N GLY A 148 5.33 2.68 12.23
CA GLY A 148 4.81 3.01 13.56
C GLY A 148 4.72 4.52 13.85
N ARG A 149 4.82 5.37 12.81
CA ARG A 149 5.12 6.81 12.90
C ARG A 149 4.21 7.59 13.85
N ARG A 150 2.93 7.22 13.93
CA ARG A 150 1.95 7.89 14.79
C ARG A 150 1.45 7.03 15.95
N HIS A 151 1.35 5.72 15.72
CA HIS A 151 0.74 4.77 16.64
C HIS A 151 1.40 3.40 16.44
N SER A 152 1.49 2.61 17.51
CA SER A 152 1.70 1.17 17.36
C SER A 152 0.50 0.54 16.64
N ALA A 153 0.70 -0.62 16.01
CA ALA A 153 -0.38 -1.38 15.38
C ALA A 153 -1.55 -1.59 16.36
N LYS A 154 -1.26 -2.00 17.61
CA LYS A 154 -2.29 -2.18 18.66
C LYS A 154 -3.12 -0.93 18.90
N THR A 155 -2.48 0.23 19.06
CA THR A 155 -3.18 1.51 19.28
C THR A 155 -3.98 1.93 18.05
N PHE A 156 -3.46 1.68 16.85
CA PHE A 156 -4.15 1.94 15.59
C PHE A 156 -5.44 1.11 15.48
N PHE A 157 -5.35 -0.21 15.60
CA PHE A 157 -6.50 -1.13 15.52
C PHE A 157 -7.52 -0.89 16.64
N GLY A 158 -7.10 -0.49 17.84
CA GLY A 158 -8.02 -0.23 18.95
C GLY A 158 -8.85 1.05 18.80
N HIS A 159 -8.31 2.09 18.16
CA HIS A 159 -8.90 3.44 18.24
C HIS A 159 -9.18 4.13 16.90
N TYR A 160 -8.61 3.64 15.80
CA TYR A 160 -8.62 4.33 14.50
C TYR A 160 -9.31 3.54 13.39
N THR A 161 -9.37 2.21 13.44
CA THR A 161 -10.10 1.37 12.46
C THR A 161 -11.62 1.38 12.62
N ASN A 162 -12.15 2.05 13.66
CA ASN A 162 -13.58 2.27 13.83
C ASN A 162 -14.15 3.38 12.92
N SER A 163 -13.34 3.92 12.00
CA SER A 163 -13.81 4.82 10.96
C SER A 163 -14.68 4.06 9.95
N THR A 164 -15.86 4.60 9.63
CA THR A 164 -16.74 4.03 8.59
C THR A 164 -16.03 3.94 7.24
N VAL A 165 -15.17 4.90 6.92
CA VAL A 165 -14.38 4.93 5.68
C VAL A 165 -13.35 3.79 5.63
N LEU A 166 -12.58 3.57 6.71
CA LEU A 166 -11.60 2.48 6.75
C LEU A 166 -12.26 1.11 6.71
N ARG A 167 -13.42 0.96 7.36
CA ARG A 167 -14.20 -0.29 7.31
C ARG A 167 -14.78 -0.55 5.92
N ALA A 168 -15.29 0.48 5.26
CA ALA A 168 -15.78 0.36 3.90
C ALA A 168 -14.66 -0.05 2.94
N GLU A 169 -13.48 0.57 3.07
CA GLU A 169 -12.33 0.21 2.23
C GLU A 169 -11.80 -1.20 2.52
N ALA A 170 -11.66 -1.58 3.78
CA ALA A 170 -11.29 -2.95 4.14
C ALA A 170 -12.32 -3.98 3.63
N GLY A 171 -13.61 -3.62 3.69
CA GLY A 171 -14.68 -4.43 3.12
C GLY A 171 -14.59 -4.54 1.60
N ARG A 172 -14.25 -3.45 0.90
CA ARG A 172 -14.03 -3.44 -0.55
C ARG A 172 -12.86 -4.35 -0.93
N ILE A 173 -11.71 -4.21 -0.25
CA ILE A 173 -10.54 -5.07 -0.48
C ILE A 173 -10.90 -6.55 -0.29
N LEU A 174 -11.65 -6.88 0.77
CA LEU A 174 -12.10 -8.24 1.02
C LEU A 174 -13.03 -8.75 -0.09
N ILE A 175 -14.01 -7.94 -0.50
CA ILE A 175 -14.94 -8.28 -1.59
C ILE A 175 -14.18 -8.48 -2.90
N ASP A 176 -13.26 -7.58 -3.23
CA ASP A 176 -12.43 -7.68 -4.43
C ASP A 176 -11.61 -8.97 -4.40
N SER A 177 -10.96 -9.30 -3.28
CA SER A 177 -10.23 -10.58 -3.13
C SER A 177 -11.14 -11.81 -3.21
N VAL A 178 -12.35 -11.76 -2.67
CA VAL A 178 -13.32 -12.86 -2.77
C VAL A 178 -13.79 -13.03 -4.22
N ASN A 179 -14.05 -11.93 -4.92
CA ASN A 179 -14.42 -11.97 -6.33
C ASN A 179 -13.27 -12.50 -7.20
N ASP A 180 -12.02 -12.09 -6.94
CA ASP A 180 -10.84 -12.61 -7.64
C ASP A 180 -10.73 -14.14 -7.48
N ILE A 181 -10.93 -14.66 -6.27
CA ILE A 181 -10.93 -16.10 -6.00
C ILE A 181 -12.09 -16.80 -6.72
N PHE A 182 -13.28 -16.20 -6.70
CA PHE A 182 -14.47 -16.76 -7.34
C PHE A 182 -14.35 -16.78 -8.87
N ASP A 183 -13.87 -15.69 -9.47
CA ASP A 183 -13.60 -15.59 -10.90
C ASP A 183 -12.51 -16.56 -11.31
N SER A 184 -11.46 -16.74 -10.50
CA SER A 184 -10.45 -17.79 -10.74
C SER A 184 -11.05 -19.20 -10.60
N ALA A 185 -12.03 -19.41 -9.73
CA ALA A 185 -12.66 -20.73 -9.57
C ALA A 185 -13.63 -21.06 -10.73
N ILE A 186 -14.32 -20.05 -11.29
CA ILE A 186 -15.29 -20.25 -12.37
C ILE A 186 -14.65 -20.17 -13.76
N ASN A 187 -13.70 -19.26 -13.94
CA ASN A 187 -13.07 -18.98 -15.24
C ASN A 187 -11.63 -19.51 -15.34
N GLY A 188 -11.12 -20.15 -14.28
CA GLY A 188 -9.77 -20.72 -14.26
C GLY A 188 -9.69 -22.17 -14.74
N PRO A 189 -8.49 -22.76 -14.72
CA PRO A 189 -8.25 -24.11 -15.19
C PRO A 189 -8.95 -25.14 -14.30
N THR A 190 -9.23 -26.31 -14.87
CA THR A 190 -9.71 -27.46 -14.10
C THR A 190 -8.55 -28.35 -13.70
N ILE A 191 -8.39 -28.55 -12.39
CA ILE A 191 -7.35 -29.40 -11.83
C ILE A 191 -7.94 -30.79 -11.60
N VAL A 192 -7.34 -31.79 -12.23
CA VAL A 192 -7.66 -33.21 -12.05
C VAL A 192 -6.62 -33.80 -11.11
N SER A 193 -7.04 -34.02 -9.86
CA SER A 193 -6.17 -34.59 -8.84
C SER A 193 -5.75 -36.02 -9.21
N PRO A 194 -4.65 -36.55 -8.66
CA PRO A 194 -4.20 -37.92 -8.92
C PRO A 194 -5.28 -38.98 -8.65
N ASP A 195 -6.06 -38.80 -7.58
CA ASP A 195 -7.17 -39.70 -7.23
C ASP A 195 -8.30 -39.63 -8.27
N ALA A 196 -8.64 -38.43 -8.74
CA ALA A 196 -9.62 -38.24 -9.80
C ALA A 196 -9.13 -38.86 -11.12
N GLU A 197 -7.86 -38.66 -11.47
CA GLU A 197 -7.24 -39.24 -12.66
C GLU A 197 -7.28 -40.78 -12.63
N GLN A 198 -7.00 -41.37 -11.47
CA GLN A 198 -7.08 -42.82 -11.27
C GLN A 198 -8.52 -43.33 -11.32
N ALA A 199 -9.47 -42.59 -10.76
CA ALA A 199 -10.89 -42.93 -10.83
C ALA A 199 -11.42 -42.89 -12.27
N ILE A 200 -11.04 -41.87 -13.05
CA ILE A 200 -11.39 -41.77 -14.48
C ILE A 200 -10.83 -42.95 -15.26
N ARG A 201 -9.55 -43.32 -15.03
CA ARG A 201 -8.95 -44.51 -15.64
C ARG A 201 -9.68 -45.81 -15.28
N ALA A 202 -10.28 -45.87 -14.09
CA ALA A 202 -11.11 -46.99 -13.65
C ALA A 202 -12.55 -46.94 -14.18
N GLY A 203 -12.91 -45.93 -15.00
CA GLY A 203 -14.23 -45.77 -15.61
C GLY A 203 -15.24 -45.03 -14.74
N ALA A 204 -14.80 -44.33 -13.69
CA ALA A 204 -15.67 -43.46 -12.91
C ALA A 204 -16.01 -42.16 -13.67
N ASP A 205 -17.17 -41.59 -13.38
CA ASP A 205 -17.58 -40.29 -13.91
C ASP A 205 -16.74 -39.16 -13.31
N ALA A 206 -16.52 -38.09 -14.10
CA ALA A 206 -15.72 -36.93 -13.73
C ALA A 206 -16.61 -35.67 -13.68
N PRO A 207 -17.08 -35.26 -12.48
CA PRO A 207 -17.87 -34.04 -12.35
C PRO A 207 -17.16 -32.83 -12.98
N GLY A 208 -17.78 -32.23 -14.01
CA GLY A 208 -17.22 -31.06 -14.71
C GLY A 208 -16.42 -31.38 -15.99
N LEU A 209 -16.34 -32.65 -16.41
CA LEU A 209 -15.84 -33.08 -17.71
C LEU A 209 -16.82 -34.07 -18.34
N ASP A 210 -17.07 -33.97 -19.64
CA ASP A 210 -17.75 -35.05 -20.35
C ASP A 210 -16.83 -36.29 -20.46
N GLN A 211 -17.44 -37.47 -20.62
CA GLN A 211 -16.76 -38.75 -20.59
C GLN A 211 -15.67 -38.89 -21.68
N ASP A 212 -15.89 -38.31 -22.86
CA ASP A 212 -14.94 -38.35 -23.96
C ASP A 212 -13.71 -37.48 -23.64
N THR A 213 -13.92 -36.26 -23.16
CA THR A 213 -12.84 -35.37 -22.69
C THR A 213 -12.06 -36.00 -21.54
N ALA A 214 -12.74 -36.60 -20.56
CA ALA A 214 -12.07 -37.26 -19.43
C ALA A 214 -11.21 -38.45 -19.89
N SER A 215 -11.70 -39.26 -20.83
CA SER A 215 -10.96 -40.39 -21.40
C SER A 215 -9.75 -39.92 -22.23
N ALA A 216 -9.92 -38.88 -23.06
CA ALA A 216 -8.84 -38.30 -23.85
C ALA A 216 -7.76 -37.65 -22.97
N LEU A 217 -8.15 -37.01 -21.86
CA LEU A 217 -7.22 -36.44 -20.89
C LEU A 217 -6.32 -37.51 -20.27
N VAL A 218 -6.89 -38.58 -19.71
CA VAL A 218 -6.10 -39.62 -19.04
C VAL A 218 -5.24 -40.45 -20.00
N ALA A 219 -5.59 -40.43 -21.29
CA ALA A 219 -4.82 -41.00 -22.39
C ALA A 219 -3.72 -40.07 -22.92
N GLY A 220 -3.60 -38.84 -22.40
CA GLY A 220 -2.61 -37.84 -22.84
C GLY A 220 -2.91 -37.26 -24.24
N GLN A 221 -4.11 -37.45 -24.76
CA GLN A 221 -4.49 -37.01 -26.11
C GLN A 221 -4.82 -35.50 -26.17
N LEU A 222 -5.04 -34.88 -25.02
CA LEU A 222 -5.35 -33.45 -24.90
C LEU A 222 -4.14 -32.59 -24.54
N ASP A 223 -2.97 -33.20 -24.36
CA ASP A 223 -1.78 -32.50 -23.85
C ASP A 223 -1.26 -31.49 -24.88
N GLY A 224 -1.23 -30.24 -24.44
CA GLY A 224 -0.49 -29.17 -25.10
C GLY A 224 0.92 -29.03 -24.52
N PRO A 225 1.64 -27.95 -24.86
CA PRO A 225 3.00 -27.72 -24.39
C PRO A 225 3.17 -27.68 -22.86
N HIS A 226 2.19 -27.13 -22.13
CA HIS A 226 2.29 -26.92 -20.67
C HIS A 226 1.13 -27.52 -19.87
N THR A 227 -0.05 -27.66 -20.47
CA THR A 227 -1.25 -28.24 -19.85
C THR A 227 -2.06 -28.99 -20.91
N GLY A 228 -3.00 -29.83 -20.47
CA GLY A 228 -4.07 -30.33 -21.32
C GLY A 228 -5.01 -29.20 -21.75
N CYS A 229 -5.70 -29.37 -22.89
CA CYS A 229 -6.66 -28.40 -23.41
C CYS A 229 -7.98 -29.07 -23.81
N ARG A 230 -9.11 -28.58 -23.26
CA ARG A 230 -10.47 -29.01 -23.64
C ARG A 230 -10.78 -28.70 -25.10
N ASN A 231 -10.47 -27.48 -25.54
CA ASN A 231 -10.82 -27.01 -26.87
C ASN A 231 -9.86 -25.89 -27.34
N PRO A 232 -8.94 -26.17 -28.27
CA PRO A 232 -8.01 -25.16 -28.77
C PRO A 232 -8.68 -24.10 -29.68
N LEU A 233 -9.91 -24.32 -30.14
CA LEU A 233 -10.65 -23.41 -31.03
C LEU A 233 -11.60 -22.45 -30.29
N ASP A 234 -11.73 -22.60 -28.97
CA ASP A 234 -12.64 -21.79 -28.13
C ASP A 234 -11.88 -21.09 -26.99
N SER A 235 -10.66 -20.64 -27.26
CA SER A 235 -9.86 -19.86 -26.32
C SER A 235 -10.42 -18.44 -26.16
N PRO A 236 -10.46 -17.88 -24.94
CA PRO A 236 -10.84 -16.47 -24.72
C PRO A 236 -9.78 -15.48 -25.23
N TYR A 237 -8.58 -15.96 -25.58
CA TYR A 237 -7.45 -15.15 -26.00
C TYR A 237 -7.31 -15.01 -27.52
N GLU A 238 -8.14 -15.71 -28.29
CA GLU A 238 -8.15 -15.67 -29.75
C GLU A 238 -9.58 -15.54 -30.28
N LYS A 239 -9.71 -15.22 -31.57
CA LYS A 239 -11.02 -15.22 -32.21
C LYS A 239 -11.59 -16.64 -32.25
N LYS A 240 -12.84 -16.81 -31.81
CA LYS A 240 -13.58 -18.09 -31.85
C LYS A 240 -13.43 -18.79 -33.20
N GLY A 241 -13.09 -20.08 -33.17
CA GLY A 241 -12.81 -20.90 -34.35
C GLY A 241 -11.35 -20.86 -34.82
N THR A 242 -10.48 -20.07 -34.18
CA THR A 242 -9.04 -20.01 -34.47
C THR A 242 -8.28 -20.84 -33.45
N VAL A 243 -7.25 -21.57 -33.89
CA VAL A 243 -6.37 -22.33 -32.99
C VAL A 243 -5.62 -21.37 -32.07
N CYS A 244 -5.70 -21.62 -30.76
CA CYS A 244 -5.01 -20.84 -29.74
C CYS A 244 -3.48 -20.83 -29.93
N THR A 245 -2.85 -19.65 -29.94
CA THR A 245 -1.39 -19.51 -30.04
C THR A 245 -0.69 -19.27 -28.69
N LYS A 246 -1.45 -19.16 -27.60
CA LYS A 246 -0.97 -18.77 -26.26
C LYS A 246 -0.49 -19.93 -25.39
N SER A 247 -0.44 -21.15 -25.94
CA SER A 247 -0.15 -22.36 -25.14
C SER A 247 1.30 -22.48 -24.71
N ILE A 248 2.23 -21.79 -25.38
CA ILE A 248 3.68 -21.83 -25.07
C ILE A 248 4.14 -20.71 -24.11
N THR A 249 3.26 -19.74 -23.81
CA THR A 249 3.57 -18.58 -22.95
C THR A 249 3.16 -18.78 -21.49
N GLY A 250 2.66 -19.97 -21.12
CA GLY A 250 2.16 -20.27 -19.77
C GLY A 250 0.76 -19.74 -19.47
N THR A 251 0.11 -19.03 -20.40
CA THR A 251 -1.25 -18.47 -20.26
C THR A 251 -2.31 -19.53 -19.97
N CYS A 252 -2.04 -20.80 -20.33
CA CYS A 252 -2.91 -21.92 -20.00
C CYS A 252 -3.20 -22.05 -18.49
N PHE A 253 -2.29 -21.64 -17.61
CA PHE A 253 -2.53 -21.71 -16.16
C PHE A 253 -3.57 -20.71 -15.64
N ALA A 254 -4.04 -19.78 -16.48
CA ALA A 254 -5.17 -18.90 -16.19
C ALA A 254 -6.31 -19.06 -17.23
N CYS A 255 -6.36 -20.20 -17.93
CA CYS A 255 -7.31 -20.43 -19.02
C CYS A 255 -8.44 -21.39 -18.58
N PRO A 256 -9.72 -21.08 -18.86
CA PRO A 256 -10.85 -21.98 -18.53
C PRO A 256 -10.83 -23.30 -19.30
N ASN A 257 -10.14 -23.36 -20.45
CA ASN A 257 -10.00 -24.58 -21.24
C ASN A 257 -8.88 -25.50 -20.75
N ALA A 258 -8.05 -25.06 -19.81
CA ALA A 258 -6.90 -25.85 -19.39
C ALA A 258 -7.30 -26.97 -18.42
N LEU A 259 -6.68 -28.14 -18.63
CA LEU A 259 -6.81 -29.33 -17.81
C LEU A 259 -5.44 -29.64 -17.20
N ILE A 260 -5.34 -29.56 -15.88
CA ILE A 260 -4.08 -29.69 -15.15
C ILE A 260 -4.09 -31.00 -14.37
N THR A 261 -3.12 -31.87 -14.63
CA THR A 261 -2.93 -33.16 -13.94
C THR A 261 -1.57 -33.13 -13.23
N LEU A 262 -1.23 -34.20 -12.52
CA LEU A 262 0.08 -34.34 -11.89
C LEU A 262 1.23 -34.21 -12.91
N HIS A 263 1.03 -34.68 -14.14
CA HIS A 263 2.03 -34.63 -15.21
C HIS A 263 2.41 -33.19 -15.60
N HIS A 264 1.50 -32.22 -15.42
CA HIS A 264 1.70 -30.81 -15.77
C HIS A 264 2.44 -29.98 -14.70
N LEU A 265 2.67 -30.54 -13.51
CA LEU A 265 3.32 -29.81 -12.41
C LEU A 265 4.72 -29.27 -12.72
N PRO A 266 5.62 -29.99 -13.43
CA PRO A 266 6.94 -29.45 -13.77
C PRO A 266 6.84 -28.13 -14.55
N ALA A 267 5.87 -28.02 -15.47
CA ALA A 267 5.64 -26.80 -16.23
C ALA A 267 5.09 -25.67 -15.36
N ALA A 268 4.13 -25.98 -14.47
CA ALA A 268 3.59 -25.01 -13.52
C ALA A 268 4.72 -24.39 -12.65
N LEU A 269 5.62 -25.23 -12.17
CA LEU A 269 6.75 -24.81 -11.33
C LEU A 269 7.79 -23.99 -12.09
N ALA A 270 8.07 -24.35 -13.33
CA ALA A 270 8.98 -23.60 -14.19
C ALA A 270 8.42 -22.21 -14.52
N ILE A 271 7.11 -22.11 -14.78
CA ILE A 271 6.42 -20.85 -15.02
C ILE A 271 6.35 -20.02 -13.73
N GLN A 272 5.99 -20.61 -12.59
CA GLN A 272 6.00 -19.93 -11.29
C GLN A 272 7.34 -19.24 -11.02
N ASP A 273 8.45 -19.94 -11.26
CA ASP A 273 9.79 -19.39 -11.06
C ASP A 273 10.11 -18.25 -12.05
N MET A 274 9.75 -18.43 -13.32
CA MET A 274 9.91 -17.40 -14.35
C MET A 274 9.11 -16.13 -14.03
N THR A 275 7.87 -16.28 -13.58
CA THR A 275 6.92 -15.18 -13.36
C THR A 275 6.92 -14.68 -11.92
N HIS A 276 7.93 -15.03 -11.12
CA HIS A 276 8.05 -14.55 -9.75
C HIS A 276 8.13 -13.02 -9.70
N PRO A 277 7.39 -12.33 -8.82
CA PRO A 277 7.30 -10.86 -8.80
C PRO A 277 8.66 -10.18 -8.64
N ASP A 278 9.59 -10.77 -7.88
CA ASP A 278 10.95 -10.23 -7.70
C ASP A 278 11.79 -10.18 -8.99
N ARG A 279 11.35 -10.85 -10.06
CA ARG A 279 11.99 -10.83 -11.38
C ARG A 279 11.40 -9.78 -12.31
N ALA A 280 10.33 -9.08 -11.92
CA ALA A 280 9.64 -8.12 -12.77
C ALA A 280 10.46 -6.82 -12.90
N ALA A 281 10.88 -6.49 -14.13
CA ALA A 281 11.44 -5.18 -14.44
C ALA A 281 10.37 -4.07 -14.40
N ASP A 282 9.14 -4.38 -14.84
CA ASP A 282 7.98 -3.49 -14.78
C ASP A 282 6.84 -4.10 -13.93
N PRO A 283 6.53 -3.51 -12.77
CA PRO A 283 5.43 -3.96 -11.92
C PRO A 283 4.05 -3.88 -12.59
N GLU A 284 3.79 -2.91 -13.48
CA GLU A 284 2.47 -2.73 -14.10
C GLU A 284 2.19 -3.82 -15.14
N THR A 285 3.16 -4.09 -16.02
CA THR A 285 3.10 -5.23 -16.95
C THR A 285 2.98 -6.55 -16.20
N TRP A 286 3.73 -6.74 -15.10
CA TRP A 286 3.62 -7.96 -14.29
C TRP A 286 2.21 -8.13 -13.71
N GLN A 287 1.64 -7.07 -13.12
CA GLN A 287 0.29 -7.15 -12.56
C GLN A 287 -0.78 -7.46 -13.61
N THR A 288 -0.63 -6.93 -14.82
CA THR A 288 -1.63 -7.09 -15.88
C THR A 288 -1.56 -8.47 -16.54
N HIS A 289 -0.35 -8.99 -16.79
CA HIS A 289 -0.17 -10.21 -17.58
C HIS A 289 0.20 -11.44 -16.74
N TRP A 290 1.11 -11.28 -15.79
CA TRP A 290 1.77 -12.41 -15.12
C TRP A 290 1.17 -12.75 -13.76
N LYS A 291 0.62 -11.76 -13.05
CA LYS A 291 -0.02 -11.97 -11.74
C LYS A 291 -1.13 -13.02 -11.79
N PRO A 292 -2.09 -13.02 -12.74
CA PRO A 292 -3.14 -14.04 -12.77
C PRO A 292 -2.57 -15.45 -12.92
N ILE A 293 -1.56 -15.61 -13.78
CA ILE A 293 -0.89 -16.89 -14.03
C ILE A 293 -0.15 -17.36 -12.76
N TYR A 294 0.64 -16.47 -12.16
CA TYR A 294 1.40 -16.77 -10.94
C TYR A 294 0.47 -17.14 -9.79
N ASP A 295 -0.56 -16.32 -9.53
CA ASP A 295 -1.50 -16.53 -8.43
C ASP A 295 -2.30 -17.82 -8.62
N THR A 296 -2.77 -18.14 -9.83
CA THR A 296 -3.46 -19.43 -10.06
C THR A 296 -2.54 -20.60 -9.78
N ILE A 297 -1.25 -20.51 -10.16
CA ILE A 297 -0.30 -21.57 -9.85
C ILE A 297 -0.07 -21.68 -8.34
N THR A 298 0.21 -20.57 -7.65
CA THR A 298 0.59 -20.61 -6.22
C THR A 298 -0.57 -20.87 -5.28
N GLU A 299 -1.74 -20.29 -5.56
CA GLU A 299 -2.89 -20.32 -4.65
C GLU A 299 -3.89 -21.43 -4.98
N VAL A 300 -3.87 -21.98 -6.21
CA VAL A 300 -4.88 -22.97 -6.65
C VAL A 300 -4.24 -24.28 -7.08
N VAL A 301 -3.28 -24.25 -8.00
CA VAL A 301 -2.68 -25.47 -8.57
C VAL A 301 -1.82 -26.19 -7.53
N LEU A 302 -0.78 -25.55 -7.01
CA LEU A 302 0.17 -26.19 -6.10
C LEU A 302 -0.47 -26.72 -4.81
N PRO A 303 -1.42 -26.01 -4.15
CA PRO A 303 -2.07 -26.52 -2.94
C PRO A 303 -2.94 -27.76 -3.15
N THR A 304 -3.30 -28.09 -4.39
CA THR A 304 -4.11 -29.28 -4.72
C THR A 304 -3.27 -30.58 -4.68
N PHE A 305 -1.94 -30.48 -4.73
CA PHE A 305 -1.03 -31.62 -4.75
C PHE A 305 -0.24 -31.76 -3.45
N THR A 306 0.24 -32.98 -3.16
CA THR A 306 1.00 -33.22 -1.93
C THR A 306 2.39 -32.54 -1.99
N PRO A 307 2.99 -32.19 -0.84
CA PRO A 307 4.34 -31.63 -0.80
C PRO A 307 5.38 -32.51 -1.51
N GLU A 308 5.25 -33.83 -1.43
CA GLU A 308 6.14 -34.81 -2.07
C GLU A 308 6.00 -34.77 -3.60
N GLN A 309 4.77 -34.68 -4.11
CA GLN A 309 4.48 -34.55 -5.55
C GLN A 309 5.09 -33.27 -6.10
N VAL A 310 4.88 -32.14 -5.40
CA VAL A 310 5.47 -30.84 -5.77
C VAL A 310 6.99 -30.90 -5.74
N LYS A 311 7.58 -31.52 -4.71
CA LYS A 311 9.04 -31.68 -4.60
C LYS A 311 9.62 -32.52 -5.75
N HIS A 312 8.96 -33.61 -6.12
CA HIS A 312 9.37 -34.46 -7.23
C HIS A 312 9.27 -33.71 -8.56
N ALA A 313 8.14 -33.05 -8.83
CA ALA A 313 7.94 -32.25 -10.05
C ALA A 313 8.97 -31.12 -10.17
N ARG A 314 9.38 -30.50 -9.04
CA ARG A 314 10.39 -29.43 -9.03
C ARG A 314 11.75 -29.88 -9.57
N GLN A 315 12.10 -31.16 -9.42
CA GLN A 315 13.34 -31.72 -9.97
C GLN A 315 13.34 -31.77 -11.50
N GLN A 316 12.15 -31.76 -12.11
CA GLN A 316 11.96 -31.82 -13.56
C GLN A 316 11.62 -30.46 -14.17
N ALA A 317 11.32 -29.44 -13.34
CA ALA A 317 10.90 -28.12 -13.81
C ALA A 317 11.89 -27.50 -14.81
N ASN A 318 13.19 -27.61 -14.56
CA ASN A 318 14.26 -27.07 -15.43
C ASN A 318 14.31 -27.71 -16.83
N LEU A 319 13.60 -28.82 -17.06
CA LEU A 319 13.52 -29.50 -18.35
C LEU A 319 12.32 -29.02 -19.18
N THR A 320 11.45 -28.18 -18.62
CA THR A 320 10.28 -27.66 -19.33
C THR A 320 10.70 -26.50 -20.21
N PRO A 321 10.55 -26.58 -21.54
CA PRO A 321 10.76 -25.43 -22.41
C PRO A 321 9.67 -24.38 -22.18
N ILE A 322 10.07 -23.13 -21.93
CA ILE A 322 9.17 -21.99 -21.82
C ILE A 322 9.62 -20.91 -22.80
N ASP A 323 8.69 -20.39 -23.60
CA ASP A 323 8.91 -19.24 -24.46
C ASP A 323 7.94 -18.12 -24.05
N ALA A 324 8.45 -17.15 -23.28
CA ALA A 324 7.67 -15.98 -22.87
C ALA A 324 7.37 -15.02 -24.04
N GLY A 325 8.06 -15.16 -25.17
CA GLY A 325 8.06 -14.19 -26.26
C GLY A 325 8.74 -12.86 -25.88
N ILE A 326 9.13 -12.08 -26.90
CA ILE A 326 9.89 -10.83 -26.71
C ILE A 326 9.09 -9.76 -25.93
N LEU A 327 7.77 -9.70 -26.14
CA LEU A 327 6.92 -8.67 -25.54
C LEU A 327 6.54 -8.94 -24.09
N ASN A 328 6.62 -10.19 -23.63
CA ASN A 328 6.31 -10.55 -22.25
C ASN A 328 7.57 -10.94 -21.46
N ASP A 329 8.77 -10.74 -22.01
CA ASP A 329 10.02 -11.00 -21.31
C ASP A 329 10.10 -10.10 -20.06
N MET A 330 10.17 -10.75 -18.90
CA MET A 330 10.25 -10.13 -17.58
C MET A 330 11.48 -9.21 -17.41
N ARG A 331 12.48 -9.34 -18.29
CA ARG A 331 13.73 -8.55 -18.28
C ARG A 331 13.59 -7.16 -18.93
N GLY A 332 12.47 -6.86 -19.59
CA GLY A 332 12.27 -5.62 -20.33
C GLY A 332 13.00 -5.59 -21.68
N VAL A 333 12.67 -4.60 -22.53
CA VAL A 333 13.41 -4.37 -23.79
C VAL A 333 14.83 -3.90 -23.43
N PRO A 334 15.91 -4.49 -23.98
CA PRO A 334 17.25 -3.98 -23.76
C PRO A 334 17.32 -2.51 -24.18
N GLU A 335 17.69 -1.63 -23.27
CA GLU A 335 17.97 -0.24 -23.58
C GLU A 335 19.01 -0.19 -24.71
N ALA A 336 18.68 0.45 -25.83
CA ALA A 336 19.64 0.65 -26.91
C ALA A 336 20.87 1.37 -26.33
N PRO A 337 22.10 0.96 -26.70
CA PRO A 337 23.30 1.61 -26.18
C PRO A 337 23.23 3.10 -26.49
N ALA A 338 23.38 3.92 -25.45
CA ALA A 338 23.47 5.36 -25.59
C ALA A 338 24.53 5.70 -26.65
N SER A 339 24.09 6.39 -27.70
CA SER A 339 24.92 6.82 -28.83
C SER A 339 25.85 7.96 -28.44
#